data_AF-A0A7J7EBD5-F1
#
_entry.id   AF-A0A7J7EBD5-F1
#
_cell.length_a   1.000
_cell.length_b   1.000
_cell.length_c   1.000
_cell.angle_alpha   90.00
_cell.angle_beta   90.00
_cell.angle_gamma   90.00
#
_symmetry.space_group_name_H-M   'P 1'
#
loop_
_entity.id
_entity.type
_entity.pdbx_description
1 polymer ?
#
loop_
_entity_poly.entity_id
_entity_poly.type
_entity_poly.pdbx_seq_one_letter_code
_entity_poly.pdbx_strand_id
1 'polypeptide(L)' 'MLKELNQQRRAKAFTDLKIVVEGREFEVHQNVLASCSLYFKDLIQRFAFLPAVVGCLLHTLAKKSGATF' A
#
# COMPACT_ATOMS: atom_id res chain seq x y z
N MET A 1 4.64 -19.15 6.29
CA MET A 1 5.13 -17.81 5.90
C MET A 1 4.00 -16.79 5.75
N LEU A 2 3.02 -16.94 4.85
CA LEU A 2 1.93 -15.96 4.68
C LEU A 2 1.05 -15.73 5.91
N LYS A 3 0.79 -16.77 6.71
CA LYS A 3 0.02 -16.67 7.96
C LYS A 3 0.67 -15.73 8.97
N GLU A 4 1.99 -15.78 9.07
CA GLU A 4 2.81 -14.94 9.97
C GLU A 4 2.73 -13.46 9.55
N LEU A 5 2.90 -13.16 8.26
CA LEU A 5 2.80 -11.80 7.73
C LEU A 5 1.42 -11.18 7.98
N ASN A 6 0.36 -11.98 7.91
CA ASN A 6 -0.99 -11.50 8.22
C ASN A 6 -1.19 -11.26 9.73
N GLN A 7 -0.52 -12.04 10.61
CA GLN A 7 -0.51 -11.76 12.04
C GLN A 7 0.25 -10.47 12.34
N GLN A 8 1.42 -10.28 11.75
CA GLN A 8 2.19 -9.03 11.85
C GLN A 8 1.38 -7.83 11.38
N ARG A 9 0.68 -7.94 10.24
CA ARG A 9 -0.20 -6.87 9.72
C ARG A 9 -1.32 -6.54 10.70
N ARG A 10 -1.97 -7.54 11.30
CA ARG A 10 -3.01 -7.34 12.33
C ARG A 10 -2.45 -6.67 13.58
N ALA A 11 -1.22 -6.98 13.95
CA ALA A 11 -0.50 -6.37 15.05
C ALA A 11 0.15 -5.01 14.70
N LYS A 12 0.00 -4.53 13.45
CA LYS A 12 0.68 -3.34 12.91
C LYS A 12 2.21 -3.38 13.06
N ALA A 13 2.78 -4.58 13.07
CA ALA A 13 4.21 -4.79 13.16
C ALA A 13 4.83 -4.80 11.76
N PHE A 14 5.89 -4.02 11.57
CA PHE A 14 6.66 -3.92 10.32
C PHE A 14 5.82 -3.48 9.11
N THR A 15 4.75 -2.72 9.34
CA THR A 15 3.93 -2.14 8.26
C THR A 15 4.55 -0.84 7.78
N ASP A 16 5.30 -0.91 6.69
CA ASP A 16 6.09 0.21 6.14
C ASP A 16 5.32 1.07 5.12
N LEU A 17 4.02 0.83 4.95
CA LEU A 17 3.15 1.59 4.05
C LEU A 17 1.76 1.78 4.66
N LYS A 18 1.22 2.99 4.48
CA LYS A 18 -0.15 3.32 4.84
C LYS A 18 -0.93 3.72 3.59
N ILE A 19 -2.06 3.05 3.36
CA ILE A 19 -3.00 3.35 2.27
C ILE A 19 -4.22 4.03 2.88
N VAL A 20 -4.65 5.15 2.30
CA VAL A 20 -5.88 5.83 2.71
C VAL A 20 -6.92 5.68 1.61
N VAL A 21 -8.07 5.10 1.94
CA VAL A 21 -9.21 4.92 1.03
C VAL A 21 -10.44 5.49 1.71
N GLU A 22 -11.05 6.51 1.11
CA GLU A 22 -12.28 7.14 1.63
C GLU A 22 -12.19 7.54 3.11
N GLY A 23 -11.03 8.06 3.53
CA GLY A 23 -10.79 8.46 4.93
C GLY A 23 -10.49 7.31 5.90
N ARG A 24 -10.41 6.06 5.42
CA ARG A 24 -9.97 4.90 6.20
C ARG A 24 -8.50 4.60 5.94
N GLU A 25 -7.76 4.32 7.01
CA GLU A 25 -6.34 4.02 6.94
C GLU A 25 -6.06 2.52 7.04
N PHE A 26 -5.18 2.03 6.17
CA PHE A 26 -4.74 0.64 6.12
C PHE A 26 -3.21 0.57 6.17
N GLU A 27 -2.69 0.02 7.26
CA GLU A 27 -1.26 -0.22 7.43
C GLU A 27 -0.91 -1.60 6.86
N VAL A 28 0.06 -1.64 5.94
CA VAL A 28 0.40 -2.82 5.13
C VAL A 28 1.90 -2.93 4.89
N HIS A 29 2.35 -4.12 4.50
CA HIS A 29 3.72 -4.39 4.06
C HIS A 29 3.88 -4.09 2.56
N GLN A 30 4.87 -3.26 2.21
CA GLN A 30 5.17 -2.92 0.80
C GLN A 30 5.43 -4.17 -0.05
N ASN A 31 6.23 -5.10 0.46
CA ASN A 31 6.62 -6.31 -0.26
C ASN A 31 5.43 -7.23 -0.57
N VAL A 32 4.49 -7.34 0.37
CA VAL A 32 3.28 -8.14 0.16
C VAL A 32 2.42 -7.48 -0.91
N LEU A 33 2.22 -6.16 -0.83
CA LEU A 33 1.42 -5.42 -1.80
C LEU A 33 2.03 -5.45 -3.21
N ALA A 34 3.35 -5.27 -3.33
CA ALA A 34 4.09 -5.35 -4.59
C ALA A 34 4.09 -6.76 -5.19
N SER A 35 4.05 -7.80 -4.35
CA SER A 35 3.95 -9.19 -4.82
C SER A 35 2.58 -9.52 -5.41
N CYS A 36 1.52 -8.86 -4.92
CA CYS A 36 0.13 -9.10 -5.33
C CYS A 36 -0.35 -8.18 -6.46
N SER A 37 0.37 -7.10 -6.77
CA SER A 37 -0.06 -6.12 -7.76
C SER A 37 1.12 -5.43 -8.44
N LEU A 38 1.21 -5.56 -9.76
CA LEU A 38 2.19 -4.84 -10.58
C LEU A 38 2.02 -3.33 -10.49
N TYR A 39 0.78 -2.86 -10.34
CA TYR A 39 0.51 -1.43 -10.14
C TYR A 39 1.19 -0.91 -8.87
N PHE A 40 1.00 -1.59 -7.73
CA PHE A 40 1.62 -1.16 -6.48
C PHE A 40 3.12 -1.39 -6.48
N LYS A 41 3.62 -2.45 -7.13
CA LYS A 41 5.06 -2.67 -7.32
C LYS A 41 5.71 -1.49 -8.04
N ASP A 42 5.17 -1.10 -9.19
CA ASP A 42 5.69 0.01 -9.97
C ASP A 42 5.56 1.33 -9.22
N LEU A 43 4.44 1.56 -8.53
CA LEU A 43 4.23 2.74 -7.70
C LEU A 43 5.30 2.81 -6.59
N ILE A 44 5.44 1.77 -5.79
CA ILE A 44 6.43 1.72 -4.69
C ILE A 44 7.83 1.98 -5.24
N GLN A 45 8.22 1.34 -6.35
CA GLN A 45 9.54 1.54 -6.96
C GLN A 45 9.76 2.96 -7.49
N ARG A 46 8.74 3.59 -8.09
CA ARG A 46 8.82 4.96 -8.62
C ARG A 46 8.91 6.01 -7.52
N PHE A 47 8.27 5.76 -6.38
CA PHE A 47 8.18 6.71 -5.28
C PHE A 47 9.09 6.38 -4.08
N ALA A 48 9.85 5.28 -4.12
CA ALA A 48 10.78 4.85 -3.07
C ALA A 48 11.86 5.90 -2.72
N PHE A 49 12.11 6.86 -3.62
CA PHE A 49 13.11 7.92 -3.45
C PHE A 49 12.52 9.31 -3.21
N LEU A 50 11.18 9.45 -3.12
CA LEU A 50 10.53 10.72 -2.85
C LEU A 50 10.21 10.85 -1.35
N PRO A 51 10.81 11.82 -0.61
CA PRO A 51 10.81 11.79 0.85
C PRO A 51 9.45 11.89 1.59
N ALA A 52 8.30 12.16 0.94
CA ALA A 52 7.07 12.42 1.71
C ALA A 52 5.71 12.37 0.98
N VAL A 53 5.55 11.77 -0.22
CA VAL A 53 4.31 11.97 -1.01
C VAL A 53 3.68 10.69 -1.57
N VAL A 54 3.72 9.59 -0.82
CA VAL A 54 3.00 8.35 -1.24
C VAL A 54 1.54 8.36 -0.77
N GLY A 55 1.21 9.07 0.32
CA GLY A 55 -0.13 9.07 0.91
C GLY A 55 -1.22 9.76 0.08
N CYS A 56 -0.88 10.80 -0.70
CA CYS A 56 -1.89 11.62 -1.38
C CYS A 56 -2.24 11.14 -2.80
N LEU A 57 -1.33 10.42 -3.47
CA LEU A 57 -1.49 10.09 -4.90
C LEU A 57 -2.42 8.89 -5.17
N LEU A 58 -2.55 7.97 -4.19
CA LEU A 58 -3.39 6.79 -4.34
C LEU A 58 -4.89 7.13 -4.46
N HIS A 59 -5.36 8.16 -3.75
CA HIS A 59 -6.74 8.63 -3.87
C HIS A 59 -7.07 9.15 -5.28
N THR A 60 -6.10 9.79 -5.95
CA THR A 60 -6.28 10.35 -7.31
C THR A 60 -6.24 9.27 -8.39
N LEU A 61 -5.44 8.22 -8.20
CA LEU A 61 -5.31 7.13 -9.19
C LEU A 61 -6.40 6.06 -9.06
N ALA A 62 -6.85 5.72 -7.85
CA ALA A 62 -7.94 4.75 -7.64
C ALA A 62 -9.26 5.22 -8.29
N LYS A 63 -9.58 6.52 -8.21
CA LYS A 63 -10.76 7.10 -8.87
C LYS A 63 -10.68 7.06 -10.40
N LYS A 64 -9.49 7.00 -10.99
CA LYS A 64 -9.31 7.06 -12.45
C LYS A 64 -9.40 5.68 -13.13
N SER A 65 -9.28 4.58 -12.38
CA SER A 65 -9.26 3.23 -12.95
C SER A 65 -10.54 2.41 -12.73
N GLY A 66 -11.54 2.93 -12.00
CA GLY A 66 -12.79 2.20 -11.74
C GLY A 66 -12.62 0.91 -10.93
N ALA A 67 -11.47 0.70 -10.30
CA ALA A 67 -11.23 -0.44 -9.43
C ALA A 67 -11.82 -0.15 -8.05
N THR A 68 -12.98 -0.74 -7.77
CA THR A 68 -13.50 -0.89 -6.40
C THR A 68 -12.65 -1.93 -5.68
N PHE A 69 -12.04 -1.55 -4.55
CA PHE A 69 -11.36 -2.45 -3.62
C PHE A 69 -12.30 -2.89 -2.49
#